data_AF-A0A9X7Z9S0-F1
#
_entry.id   AF-A0A9X7Z9S0-F1
#
_cell.length_a   1.000
_cell.length_b   1.000
_cell.length_c   1.000
_cell.angle_alpha   90.00
_cell.angle_beta   90.00
_cell.angle_gamma   90.00
#
_symmetry.space_group_name_H-M   'P 1'
#
loop_
_entity.id
_entity.type
_entity.pdbx_description
1 polymer ?
#
loop_
_entity_poly.entity_id
_entity_poly.type
_entity_poly.pdbx_seq_one_letter_code
_entity_poly.pdbx_strand_id
1 'polypeptide(L)'
;MAGQQTLQQMITDQLIKDGAKAANITATKQDLATALQNLESQYGITSSSQLNQFLQSNGVTKAQLNDILTVNILEQKLAEQGITVTNTEIQNYYNQNKSSFIPQGSKTPEPLSAVKTQIVDQIKQSKAIPSAQLIANLAKKDKVTIYDTKYASIKTQLENPAPASLGTPSTGAPSSTTTNGTAP
;
A
#
# COMPACT_ATOMS: atom_id res chain seq x y z
N MET A 1 1.99 -21.65 9.33
CA MET A 1 2.35 -20.30 8.84
C MET A 1 1.18 -19.62 8.12
N ALA A 2 0.52 -20.26 7.14
CA ALA A 2 -0.61 -19.64 6.42
C ALA A 2 -1.75 -19.12 7.32
N GLY A 3 -2.26 -19.93 8.27
CA GLY A 3 -3.36 -19.51 9.15
C GLY A 3 -3.03 -18.32 10.07
N GLN A 4 -1.77 -18.16 10.48
CA GLN A 4 -1.34 -17.00 11.27
C GLN A 4 -1.34 -15.72 10.43
N GLN A 5 -0.84 -15.81 9.20
CA GLN A 5 -0.83 -14.68 8.26
C GLN A 5 -2.26 -14.27 7.86
N THR A 6 -3.14 -15.23 7.60
CA THR A 6 -4.56 -14.95 7.31
C THR A 6 -5.23 -14.26 8.51
N LEU A 7 -5.02 -14.75 9.72
CA LEU A 7 -5.58 -14.13 10.92
C LEU A 7 -5.02 -12.71 11.12
N GLN A 8 -3.72 -12.52 10.92
CA GLN A 8 -3.09 -11.20 10.99
C GLN A 8 -3.72 -10.24 9.98
N GLN A 9 -3.94 -10.66 8.73
CA GLN A 9 -4.59 -9.83 7.72
C GLN A 9 -6.02 -9.45 8.13
N MET A 10 -6.81 -10.41 8.63
CA MET A 10 -8.17 -10.14 9.10
C MET A 10 -8.20 -9.12 10.24
N ILE A 11 -7.23 -9.20 11.17
CA ILE A 11 -7.11 -8.22 12.25
C ILE A 11 -6.72 -6.86 11.68
N THR A 12 -5.76 -6.80 10.75
CA THR A 12 -5.36 -5.56 10.06
C THR A 12 -6.54 -4.90 9.35
N ASP A 13 -7.31 -5.65 8.56
CA ASP A 13 -8.48 -5.15 7.84
C ASP A 13 -9.52 -4.58 8.82
N GLN A 14 -9.73 -5.27 9.94
CA GLN A 14 -10.66 -4.83 10.97
C GLN A 14 -10.17 -3.55 11.67
N LEU A 15 -8.88 -3.47 12.02
CA LEU A 15 -8.27 -2.26 12.59
C LEU A 15 -8.42 -1.05 11.66
N ILE A 16 -8.23 -1.23 10.35
CA ILE A 16 -8.43 -0.18 9.35
C ILE A 16 -9.90 0.27 9.34
N LYS A 17 -10.85 -0.68 9.31
CA LYS A 17 -12.29 -0.38 9.31
C LYS A 17 -12.71 0.37 10.58
N ASP A 18 -12.23 -0.06 11.75
CA ASP A 18 -12.54 0.56 13.04
C ASP A 18 -11.89 1.94 13.18
N GLY A 19 -10.63 2.06 12.76
CA GLY A 19 -9.92 3.34 12.68
C GLY A 19 -10.63 4.36 11.79
N ALA A 20 -11.06 3.93 10.60
CA ALA A 20 -11.78 4.78 9.66
C ALA A 20 -13.12 5.22 10.24
N LYS A 21 -13.87 4.30 10.85
CA LYS A 21 -15.13 4.61 11.53
C LYS A 21 -14.92 5.63 12.65
N ALA A 22 -13.91 5.45 13.49
CA ALA A 22 -13.56 6.39 14.57
C ALA A 22 -13.15 7.78 14.04
N ALA A 23 -12.55 7.83 12.85
CA ALA A 23 -12.16 9.05 12.15
C ALA A 23 -13.29 9.67 11.29
N ASN A 24 -14.47 9.03 11.23
CA ASN A 24 -15.58 9.40 10.33
C ASN A 24 -15.18 9.41 8.84
N ILE A 25 -14.26 8.52 8.46
CA ILE A 25 -13.78 8.34 7.09
C ILE A 25 -14.61 7.22 6.43
N THR A 26 -15.08 7.47 5.21
CA THR A 26 -15.84 6.50 4.42
C THR A 26 -15.26 6.36 3.01
N ALA A 27 -15.33 5.15 2.46
CA ALA A 27 -15.10 4.91 1.04
C ALA A 27 -16.39 5.23 0.27
N THR A 28 -16.32 6.19 -0.65
CA THR A 28 -17.45 6.59 -1.48
C THR A 28 -17.57 5.70 -2.71
N LYS A 29 -18.71 5.75 -3.40
CA LYS A 29 -18.89 5.07 -4.69
C LYS A 29 -17.87 5.52 -5.73
N GLN A 30 -17.51 6.80 -5.72
CA GLN A 30 -16.52 7.34 -6.64
C GLN A 30 -15.12 6.79 -6.32
N ASP A 31 -14.75 6.69 -5.04
CA ASP A 31 -13.46 6.10 -4.66
C ASP A 31 -13.36 4.65 -5.14
N LEU A 32 -14.42 3.87 -4.95
CA LEU A 32 -14.48 2.48 -5.41
C LEU A 32 -14.40 2.36 -6.92
N ALA A 33 -15.09 3.23 -7.66
CA ALA A 33 -15.00 3.25 -9.12
C ALA A 33 -13.58 3.57 -9.59
N THR A 34 -12.93 4.58 -8.99
CA THR A 34 -11.53 4.93 -9.28
C THR A 34 -10.57 3.79 -8.94
N ALA A 35 -10.74 3.18 -7.77
CA ALA A 35 -9.88 2.07 -7.33
C ALA A 35 -10.03 0.84 -8.24
N LEU A 36 -11.26 0.53 -8.66
CA LEU A 36 -11.53 -0.53 -9.63
C LEU A 36 -10.89 -0.22 -10.98
N GLN A 37 -11.06 1.00 -11.51
CA GLN A 37 -10.47 1.40 -12.78
C GLN A 37 -8.93 1.34 -12.73
N ASN A 38 -8.32 1.74 -11.61
CA ASN A 38 -6.87 1.64 -11.41
C ASN A 38 -6.42 0.19 -11.37
N LEU A 39 -7.17 -0.70 -10.72
CA LEU A 39 -6.88 -2.14 -10.73
C LEU A 39 -7.00 -2.69 -12.15
N GLU A 40 -8.08 -2.38 -12.85
CA GLU A 40 -8.29 -2.81 -14.23
C GLU A 40 -7.16 -2.36 -15.15
N SER A 41 -6.74 -1.10 -15.03
CA SER A 41 -5.62 -0.53 -15.78
C SER A 41 -4.29 -1.21 -15.47
N GLN A 42 -4.01 -1.48 -14.18
CA GLN A 42 -2.77 -2.14 -13.76
C GLN A 42 -2.65 -3.57 -14.30
N TYR A 43 -3.75 -4.29 -14.42
CA TYR A 43 -3.78 -5.67 -14.90
C TYR A 43 -4.20 -5.81 -16.37
N GLY A 44 -4.37 -4.71 -17.10
CA GLY A 44 -4.78 -4.71 -18.51
C GLY A 44 -6.17 -5.30 -18.76
N ILE A 45 -7.07 -5.19 -17.77
CA ILE A 45 -8.45 -5.66 -17.84
C ILE A 45 -9.27 -4.57 -18.53
N THR A 46 -9.88 -4.88 -19.66
CA THR A 46 -10.67 -3.92 -20.45
C THR A 46 -12.14 -4.30 -20.55
N SER A 47 -12.55 -5.40 -19.92
CA SER A 47 -13.92 -5.90 -19.97
C SER A 47 -14.33 -6.66 -18.71
N SER A 48 -15.63 -6.68 -18.43
CA SER A 48 -16.18 -7.43 -17.28
C SER A 48 -15.92 -8.94 -17.36
N SER A 49 -15.78 -9.51 -18.57
CA SER A 49 -15.41 -10.93 -18.74
C SER A 49 -13.99 -11.20 -18.26
N GLN A 50 -13.03 -10.34 -18.63
CA GLN A 50 -11.66 -10.44 -18.16
C GLN A 50 -11.56 -10.22 -16.65
N LEU A 51 -12.34 -9.28 -16.09
CA LEU A 51 -12.41 -9.09 -14.64
C LEU A 51 -12.92 -10.36 -13.93
N ASN A 52 -13.98 -11.00 -14.44
CA ASN A 52 -14.48 -12.25 -13.87
C ASN A 52 -13.43 -13.37 -13.93
N GLN A 53 -12.70 -13.49 -15.04
CA GLN A 53 -11.64 -14.48 -15.20
C GLN A 53 -10.47 -14.20 -14.24
N PHE A 54 -10.06 -12.94 -14.11
CA PHE A 54 -9.05 -12.51 -13.15
C PHE A 54 -9.46 -12.91 -11.72
N LEU A 55 -10.69 -12.60 -11.33
CA LEU A 55 -11.25 -12.95 -10.03
C LEU A 55 -11.27 -14.47 -9.78
N GLN A 56 -11.74 -15.26 -10.74
CA GLN A 56 -11.75 -16.72 -10.66
C GLN A 56 -10.35 -17.30 -10.54
N SER A 57 -9.40 -16.82 -11.33
CA SER A 57 -8.00 -17.27 -11.29
C SER A 57 -7.32 -16.97 -9.96
N ASN A 58 -7.75 -15.92 -9.26
CA ASN A 58 -7.25 -15.54 -7.95
C ASN A 58 -8.08 -16.15 -6.80
N GLY A 59 -9.15 -16.88 -7.09
CA GLY A 59 -10.05 -17.43 -6.07
C GLY A 59 -10.81 -16.37 -5.27
N VAL A 60 -11.03 -15.18 -5.85
CA VAL A 60 -11.67 -14.03 -5.20
C VAL A 60 -13.03 -13.78 -5.83
N THR A 61 -14.05 -13.49 -5.02
CA THR A 61 -15.38 -13.08 -5.50
C THR A 61 -15.45 -11.56 -5.71
N LYS A 62 -16.44 -11.08 -6.48
CA LYS A 62 -16.67 -9.62 -6.62
C LYS A 62 -16.92 -8.93 -5.28
N ALA A 63 -17.61 -9.59 -4.36
CA ALA A 63 -17.87 -9.05 -3.03
C ALA A 63 -16.58 -8.90 -2.22
N GLN A 64 -15.72 -9.91 -2.26
CA GLN A 64 -14.39 -9.85 -1.63
C GLN A 64 -13.50 -8.79 -2.28
N LEU A 65 -13.51 -8.66 -3.61
CA LEU A 65 -12.80 -7.58 -4.29
C LEU A 65 -13.28 -6.22 -3.78
N ASN A 66 -14.59 -6.01 -3.67
CA ASN A 66 -15.13 -4.75 -3.17
C ASN A 66 -14.70 -4.47 -1.72
N ASP A 67 -14.67 -5.49 -0.86
CA ASP A 67 -14.17 -5.34 0.51
C ASP A 67 -12.67 -5.00 0.54
N ILE A 68 -11.86 -5.67 -0.28
CA ILE A 68 -10.43 -5.38 -0.45
C ILE A 68 -10.23 -3.94 -0.92
N LEU A 69 -10.92 -3.50 -1.96
CA LEU A 69 -10.82 -2.13 -2.45
C LEU A 69 -11.28 -1.12 -1.38
N THR A 70 -12.35 -1.42 -0.66
CA THR A 70 -12.83 -0.59 0.45
C THR A 70 -11.74 -0.44 1.52
N VAL A 71 -11.15 -1.53 1.99
CA VAL A 71 -10.08 -1.50 2.99
C VAL A 71 -8.89 -0.68 2.50
N ASN A 72 -8.42 -0.88 1.27
CA ASN A 72 -7.32 -0.10 0.70
C ASN A 72 -7.63 1.42 0.64
N ILE A 73 -8.86 1.79 0.25
CA ILE A 73 -9.30 3.18 0.23
C ILE A 73 -9.30 3.77 1.66
N LEU A 74 -9.85 3.03 2.63
CA LEU A 74 -9.90 3.47 4.02
C LEU A 74 -8.49 3.63 4.60
N GLU A 75 -7.61 2.69 4.33
CA GLU A 75 -6.21 2.73 4.74
C GLU A 75 -5.50 3.97 4.17
N GLN A 76 -5.62 4.20 2.86
CA GLN A 76 -5.03 5.38 2.21
C GLN A 76 -5.56 6.68 2.85
N LYS A 77 -6.88 6.80 3.02
CA LYS A 77 -7.49 8.01 3.60
C LYS A 77 -7.07 8.23 5.06
N LEU A 78 -6.91 7.17 5.83
CA LEU A 78 -6.38 7.24 7.19
C LEU A 78 -4.91 7.67 7.20
N ALA A 79 -4.08 7.09 6.32
CA ALA A 79 -2.67 7.43 6.20
C ALA A 79 -2.45 8.89 5.77
N GLU A 80 -3.38 9.43 4.96
CA GLU A 80 -3.37 10.80 4.49
C GLU A 80 -4.10 11.80 5.42
N GLN A 81 -4.70 11.31 6.51
CA GLN A 81 -5.50 12.15 7.40
C GLN A 81 -4.66 13.27 8.02
N GLY A 82 -5.14 14.51 7.89
CA GLY A 82 -4.45 15.70 8.41
C GLY A 82 -3.32 16.22 7.52
N ILE A 83 -3.02 15.57 6.39
CA ILE A 83 -2.03 16.06 5.44
C ILE A 83 -2.62 17.26 4.68
N THR A 84 -1.95 18.40 4.82
CA THR A 84 -2.20 19.58 4.00
C THR A 84 -1.11 19.71 2.95
N VAL A 85 -1.52 19.95 1.70
CA VAL A 85 -0.61 20.23 0.58
C VAL A 85 -0.71 21.70 0.23
N THR A 86 0.40 22.42 0.33
CA THR A 86 0.45 23.85 0.06
C THR A 86 0.67 24.14 -1.44
N ASN A 87 0.27 25.34 -1.89
CA ASN A 87 0.55 25.77 -3.27
C ASN A 87 2.06 25.79 -3.58
N THR A 88 2.88 26.19 -2.60
CA THR A 88 4.34 26.20 -2.73
C THR A 88 4.89 24.79 -3.00
N GLU A 89 4.38 23.78 -2.29
CA GLU A 89 4.80 22.39 -2.52
C GLU A 89 4.38 21.88 -3.89
N ILE A 90 3.17 22.22 -4.34
CA ILE A 90 2.70 21.89 -5.69
C ILE A 90 3.60 22.53 -6.75
N GLN A 91 3.93 23.81 -6.61
CA GLN A 91 4.80 24.51 -7.55
C GLN A 91 6.22 23.93 -7.54
N ASN A 92 6.77 23.64 -6.37
CA ASN A 92 8.10 23.04 -6.25
C ASN A 92 8.16 21.65 -6.87
N TYR A 93 7.17 20.80 -6.58
CA TYR A 93 7.09 19.47 -7.16
C TYR A 93 6.98 19.54 -8.69
N TYR A 94 6.11 20.40 -9.21
CA TYR A 94 5.98 20.61 -10.66
C TYR A 94 7.30 21.05 -11.29
N ASN A 95 7.97 22.05 -10.70
CA ASN A 95 9.23 22.59 -11.22
C ASN A 95 10.36 21.56 -11.23
N GLN A 96 10.46 20.73 -10.18
CA GLN A 96 11.48 19.69 -10.07
C GLN A 96 11.22 18.50 -11.01
N ASN A 97 9.96 18.21 -11.32
CA ASN A 97 9.55 17.06 -12.11
C ASN A 97 9.02 17.43 -13.51
N LYS A 98 9.33 18.62 -14.03
CA LYS A 98 8.80 19.13 -15.32
C LYS A 98 8.94 18.14 -16.47
N SER A 99 10.08 17.46 -16.58
CA SER A 99 10.34 16.46 -17.63
C SER A 99 9.36 15.29 -17.58
N SER A 100 8.92 14.89 -16.39
CA SER A 100 7.96 13.79 -16.17
C SER A 100 6.55 14.13 -16.63
N PHE A 101 6.25 15.41 -16.86
CA PHE A 101 4.96 15.87 -17.36
C PHE A 101 4.97 16.15 -18.87
N ILE A 102 6.00 15.74 -19.60
CA ILE A 102 6.04 15.83 -21.07
C ILE A 102 5.35 14.58 -21.63
N PRO A 103 4.16 14.69 -22.23
CA PRO A 103 3.49 13.54 -22.80
C PRO A 103 4.25 13.02 -24.02
N GLN A 104 4.08 11.74 -24.32
CA GLN A 104 4.70 11.11 -25.47
C GLN A 104 4.29 11.85 -26.77
N GLY A 105 5.28 12.27 -27.56
CA GLY A 105 5.05 13.04 -28.79
C GLY A 105 4.99 14.57 -28.61
N SER A 106 5.14 15.07 -27.38
CA SER A 106 5.26 16.51 -27.09
C SER A 106 6.71 16.94 -26.83
N LYS A 107 6.98 18.24 -27.03
CA LYS A 107 8.24 18.90 -26.62
C LYS A 107 8.09 19.72 -25.35
N THR A 108 6.87 19.94 -24.87
CA THR A 108 6.56 20.80 -23.73
C THR A 108 5.77 20.04 -22.68
N PRO A 109 5.98 20.33 -21.38
CA PRO A 109 5.22 19.71 -20.32
C PRO A 109 3.76 20.19 -20.33
N GLU A 110 2.86 19.34 -19.83
CA GLU A 110 1.49 19.73 -19.54
C GLU A 110 1.44 20.89 -18.54
N PRO A 111 0.51 21.85 -18.69
CA PRO A 111 0.42 22.98 -17.79
C PRO A 111 0.10 22.52 -16.37
N LEU A 112 0.59 23.26 -15.36
CA LEU A 112 0.38 22.95 -13.95
C LEU A 112 -1.10 22.72 -13.60
N SER A 113 -2.03 23.46 -14.21
CA SER A 113 -3.46 23.29 -13.99
C SER A 113 -3.99 21.92 -14.41
N ALA A 114 -3.41 21.30 -15.45
CA ALA A 114 -3.81 19.97 -15.92
C ALA A 114 -3.32 18.87 -14.98
N VAL A 115 -2.10 18.99 -14.48
CA VAL A 115 -1.45 17.96 -13.64
C VAL A 115 -1.59 18.22 -12.12
N LYS A 116 -2.25 19.30 -11.71
CA LYS A 116 -2.32 19.74 -10.30
C LYS A 116 -2.83 18.64 -9.37
N THR A 117 -3.91 17.95 -9.74
CA THR A 117 -4.51 16.89 -8.91
C THR A 117 -3.54 15.72 -8.73
N GLN A 118 -2.91 15.26 -9.82
CA GLN A 118 -1.90 14.19 -9.76
C GLN A 118 -0.73 14.58 -8.84
N ILE A 119 -0.25 15.82 -8.91
CA ILE A 119 0.83 16.32 -8.05
C ILE A 119 0.39 16.34 -6.58
N VAL A 120 -0.83 16.79 -6.30
CA VAL A 120 -1.37 16.78 -4.92
C VAL A 120 -1.40 15.35 -4.38
N ASP A 121 -1.87 14.39 -5.18
CA ASP A 121 -1.96 12.99 -4.77
C ASP A 121 -0.56 12.39 -4.54
N GLN A 122 0.41 12.69 -5.42
CA GLN A 122 1.80 12.26 -5.25
C GLN A 122 2.45 12.84 -3.98
N ILE A 123 2.21 14.12 -3.68
CA ILE A 123 2.72 14.75 -2.46
C ILE A 123 2.06 14.14 -1.22
N LYS A 124 0.74 13.89 -1.26
CA LYS A 124 0.03 13.22 -0.16
C LYS A 124 0.57 11.83 0.09
N GLN A 125 0.72 11.01 -0.95
CA GLN A 125 1.30 9.67 -0.84
C GLN A 125 2.72 9.70 -0.28
N SER A 126 3.53 10.68 -0.69
CA SER A 126 4.90 10.83 -0.16
C SER A 126 4.94 11.22 1.33
N LYS A 127 3.90 11.89 1.83
CA LYS A 127 3.79 12.32 3.23
C LYS A 127 2.95 11.36 4.08
N ALA A 128 2.28 10.40 3.46
CA ALA A 128 1.37 9.47 4.12
C ALA A 128 2.11 8.66 5.19
N ILE A 129 1.41 8.37 6.29
CA ILE A 129 1.95 7.48 7.32
C ILE A 129 2.15 6.09 6.67
N PRO A 130 3.34 5.49 6.76
CA PRO A 130 3.56 4.16 6.21
C PRO A 130 2.58 3.14 6.78
N SER A 131 2.06 2.24 5.95
CA SER A 131 1.05 1.23 6.33
C SER A 131 1.39 0.54 7.66
N ALA A 132 2.60 0.01 7.82
CA ALA A 132 3.03 -0.65 9.05
C ALA A 132 2.90 0.24 10.31
N GLN A 133 3.23 1.54 10.19
CA GLN A 133 3.11 2.50 11.29
C GLN A 133 1.64 2.87 11.56
N LEU A 134 0.82 2.98 10.51
CA LEU A 134 -0.62 3.18 10.66
C LEU A 134 -1.25 2.02 11.43
N ILE A 135 -0.97 0.78 11.03
CA ILE A 135 -1.48 -0.42 11.71
C ILE A 135 -1.00 -0.50 13.16
N ALA A 136 0.26 -0.17 13.43
CA ALA A 136 0.78 -0.13 14.79
C ALA A 136 0.05 0.88 15.68
N ASN A 137 -0.24 2.07 15.14
CA ASN A 137 -0.98 3.11 15.86
C ASN A 137 -2.42 2.68 16.13
N LEU A 138 -3.08 2.04 15.15
CA LEU A 138 -4.43 1.50 15.30
C LEU A 138 -4.48 0.36 16.32
N ALA A 139 -3.57 -0.61 16.24
CA ALA A 139 -3.50 -1.74 17.15
C ALA A 139 -3.31 -1.30 18.62
N LYS A 140 -2.44 -0.31 18.86
CA LYS A 140 -2.21 0.29 20.19
C LYS A 140 -3.44 1.02 20.71
N LYS A 141 -4.20 1.67 19.83
CA LYS A 141 -5.40 2.43 20.19
C LYS A 141 -6.56 1.50 20.54
N ASP A 142 -6.80 0.46 19.74
CA ASP A 142 -7.98 -0.40 19.85
C ASP A 142 -7.80 -1.59 20.82
N LYS A 143 -6.62 -1.72 21.43
CA LYS A 143 -6.30 -2.73 22.46
C LYS A 143 -6.66 -4.17 22.04
N VAL A 144 -6.09 -4.60 20.91
CA VAL A 144 -6.29 -5.95 20.36
C VAL A 144 -6.06 -7.03 21.43
N THR A 145 -7.00 -7.98 21.53
CA THR A 145 -6.94 -9.13 22.44
C THR A 145 -6.97 -10.41 21.64
N ILE A 146 -6.01 -11.30 21.89
CA ILE A 146 -5.90 -12.62 21.24
C ILE A 146 -6.01 -13.68 22.34
N TYR A 147 -7.10 -14.45 22.30
CA TYR A 147 -7.39 -15.45 23.33
C TYR A 147 -6.64 -16.77 23.13
N ASP A 148 -6.44 -17.18 21.87
CA ASP A 148 -5.68 -18.39 21.58
C ASP A 148 -4.18 -18.08 21.59
N THR A 149 -3.48 -18.62 22.58
CA THR A 149 -2.05 -18.37 22.84
C THR A 149 -1.15 -18.76 21.67
N LYS A 150 -1.60 -19.65 20.79
CA LYS A 150 -0.91 -20.01 19.54
C LYS A 150 -0.67 -18.81 18.64
N TYR A 151 -1.54 -17.81 18.72
CA TYR A 151 -1.51 -16.61 17.90
C TYR A 151 -1.10 -15.36 18.68
N ALA A 152 -0.67 -15.49 19.94
CA ALA A 152 -0.34 -14.35 20.80
C ALA A 152 0.75 -13.43 20.20
N SER A 153 1.64 -13.98 19.36
CA SER A 153 2.69 -13.24 18.67
C SER A 153 2.16 -12.22 17.65
N ILE A 154 0.94 -12.39 17.12
CA ILE A 154 0.35 -11.46 16.15
C ILE A 154 0.15 -10.08 16.78
N LYS A 155 -0.32 -10.01 18.03
CA LYS A 155 -0.50 -8.73 18.72
C LYS A 155 0.81 -7.93 18.79
N THR A 156 1.88 -8.59 19.24
CA THR A 156 3.19 -7.96 19.34
C THR A 156 3.71 -7.49 17.99
N GLN A 157 3.50 -8.27 16.94
CA GLN A 157 3.91 -7.91 15.57
C GLN A 157 3.11 -6.73 15.00
N LEU A 158 1.82 -6.63 15.31
CA LEU A 158 0.99 -5.50 14.89
C LEU A 158 1.40 -4.22 15.61
N GLU A 159 1.61 -4.28 16.93
CA GLU A 159 1.97 -3.09 17.73
C GLU A 159 3.43 -2.64 17.50
N ASN A 160 4.32 -3.57 17.18
CA ASN A 160 5.74 -3.33 16.95
C ASN A 160 6.17 -3.98 15.64
N PRO A 161 5.80 -3.39 14.49
CA PRO A 161 6.25 -3.88 13.20
C PRO A 161 7.78 -3.85 13.18
N ALA A 162 8.41 -4.93 12.71
CA ALA A 162 9.83 -4.92 12.47
C ALA A 162 10.17 -3.73 11.54
N PRO A 163 11.28 -3.01 11.77
CA PRO A 163 11.74 -2.02 10.79
C PRO A 163 11.81 -2.73 9.45
N ALA A 164 11.28 -2.09 8.40
CA ALA A 164 11.31 -2.64 7.05
C ALA A 164 12.75 -3.05 6.77
N SER A 165 13.03 -4.35 6.84
CA SER A 165 14.29 -4.87 6.35
C SER A 165 14.25 -4.52 4.88
N LEU A 166 14.99 -3.46 4.49
CA LEU A 166 15.61 -3.43 3.18
C LEU A 166 16.11 -4.86 2.99
N GLY A 167 15.52 -5.59 2.05
CA GLY A 167 15.95 -6.94 1.75
C GLY A 167 17.45 -6.85 1.60
N THR A 168 18.20 -7.44 2.54
CA THR A 168 19.61 -7.65 2.29
C THR A 168 19.64 -8.41 0.98
N PRO A 169 20.41 -7.97 -0.03
CA PRO A 169 20.69 -8.84 -1.15
C PRO A 169 21.18 -10.14 -0.51
N SER A 170 20.52 -11.24 -0.85
CA SER A 170 21.04 -12.57 -0.56
C SER A 170 22.45 -12.58 -1.15
N THR A 171 23.45 -12.29 -0.33
CA THR A 171 24.85 -12.46 -0.64
C THR A 171 25.05 -13.96 -0.65
N GLY A 172 24.72 -14.57 -1.78
CA GLY A 172 25.27 -15.85 -2.19
C GLY A 172 26.78 -15.68 -2.30
N ALA A 173 27.46 -15.76 -1.15
CA ALA A 173 28.89 -15.97 -1.10
C ALA A 173 29.14 -17.38 -1.67
N PRO A 174 29.93 -17.53 -2.75
CA PRO A 174 30.39 -18.84 -3.14
C PRO A 174 31.30 -19.38 -2.03
N SER A 175 30.95 -20.54 -1.50
CA SER A 175 31.80 -21.32 -0.62
C SER A 175 33.05 -21.76 -1.40
N SER A 176 34.14 -21.00 -1.30
CA SER A 176 35.46 -21.47 -1.71
C SER A 176 36.09 -22.20 -0.53
N THR A 177 36.03 -23.53 -0.57
CA THR A 177 36.81 -24.42 0.28
C THR A 177 38.30 -24.22 0.01
N THR A 178 39.01 -23.76 1.04
CA THR A 178 40.46 -23.81 1.16
C THR A 178 40.91 -25.27 1.31
N THR A 179 41.66 -25.79 0.33
CA THR A 179 42.74 -26.75 0.54
C THR A 179 43.54 -26.82 -0.77
N ASN A 180 44.74 -26.26 -0.81
CA ASN A 180 45.97 -27.06 -0.80
C ASN A 180 47.20 -26.14 -0.91
N GLY A 181 48.12 -26.30 0.02
CA GLY A 181 49.42 -25.63 -0.01
C GLY A 181 50.39 -26.43 0.83
N THR A 182 51.19 -27.28 0.19
CA THR A 182 52.51 -27.66 0.71
C THR A 182 53.39 -28.03 -0.49
N ALA A 183 54.37 -27.15 -0.74
CA ALA A 183 55.51 -27.36 -1.62
C ALA A 183 56.48 -28.40 -1.01
N PRO A 184 57.49 -28.89 -1.74
CA PRO A 184 58.66 -28.06 -2.08
C PRO A 184 58.95 -27.91 -3.58
#